data_AF-A0A838QYL8-F1
#
_entry.id   AF-A0A838QYL8-F1
#
_cell.length_a   1.000
_cell.length_b   1.000
_cell.length_c   1.000
_cell.angle_alpha   90.00
_cell.angle_beta   90.00
_cell.angle_gamma   90.00
#
_symmetry.space_group_name_H-M   'P 1'
#
loop_
_entity.id
_entity.type
_entity.pdbx_description
1 polymer ?
#
loop_
_entity_poly.entity_id
_entity_poly.type
_entity_poly.pdbx_seq_one_letter_code
_entity_poly.pdbx_strand_id
1 'polypeptide(L)'
;GKNVLLVMDSLTRFALAQREIGLAAGEPPTTRGFPPSTFALLPRLVERAGRTTRGSITAFYSVLVEGDDENEPVADAVRGLLDGHVWLSRRLAERGHYPAIDVLRSISRLANDLSDADEKKARQVVRELLAAYAENEDLITIGAYRRGANRTLDAAVEMRDEINRLLRQQVEERVEIDQVRKDLVALAAKCTARMNMPAAPMPAAVPQPVAAAPAKRPTVIKKA
;
A
#
# COMPACT_ATOMS: atom_id res chain seq x y z
N GLY A 1 20.05 18.41 23.98
CA GLY A 1 19.58 18.78 22.64
C GLY A 1 20.14 17.86 21.58
N LYS A 2 19.69 16.61 21.56
CA LYS A 2 20.06 15.62 20.54
C LYS A 2 18.85 15.39 19.63
N ASN A 3 19.09 14.80 18.46
CA ASN A 3 18.05 14.26 17.61
C ASN A 3 18.01 12.75 17.84
N VAL A 4 16.88 12.23 18.30
CA VAL A 4 16.72 10.86 18.76
C VAL A 4 15.69 10.15 17.90
N LEU A 5 15.99 8.91 17.50
CA LEU A 5 15.03 7.99 16.93
C LEU A 5 14.52 7.07 18.06
N LEU A 6 13.23 7.13 18.35
CA LEU A 6 12.56 6.20 19.26
C LEU A 6 11.87 5.11 18.42
N VAL A 7 12.17 3.85 18.70
CA VAL A 7 11.41 2.72 18.14
C VAL A 7 10.74 2.01 19.30
N MET A 8 9.41 1.99 19.29
CA MET A 8 8.60 1.32 20.30
C MET A 8 7.86 0.14 19.68
N ASP A 9 8.17 -1.05 20.17
CA ASP A 9 7.55 -2.30 19.75
C ASP A 9 6.88 -3.01 20.94
N SER A 10 5.55 -2.94 21.12
CA SER A 10 4.53 -2.30 20.27
C SER A 10 3.51 -1.51 21.10
N LEU A 11 2.79 -0.57 20.47
CA LEU A 11 1.65 0.10 21.11
C LEU A 11 0.52 -0.88 21.41
N THR A 12 0.35 -1.93 20.61
CA THR A 12 -0.62 -3.00 20.88
C THR A 12 -0.32 -3.69 22.21
N ARG A 13 0.93 -4.09 22.45
CA ARG A 13 1.32 -4.72 23.72
C ARG A 13 1.20 -3.78 24.90
N PHE A 14 1.53 -2.50 24.71
CA PHE A 14 1.32 -1.48 25.73
C PHE A 14 -0.16 -1.30 26.10
N ALA A 15 -1.05 -1.24 25.10
CA ALA A 15 -2.48 -1.14 25.31
C ALA A 15 -3.06 -2.39 25.99
N LEU A 16 -2.59 -3.58 25.61
CA LEU A 16 -2.99 -4.84 26.27
C LEU A 16 -2.58 -4.89 27.74
N ALA A 17 -1.36 -4.44 28.07
CA ALA A 17 -0.92 -4.34 29.46
C ALA A 17 -1.81 -3.36 30.26
N GLN A 18 -2.13 -2.20 29.70
CA GLN A 18 -3.03 -1.24 30.37
C GLN A 18 -4.46 -1.79 30.50
N ARG A 19 -4.93 -2.58 29.54
CA ARG A 19 -6.21 -3.29 29.62
C ARG A 19 -6.24 -4.25 30.80
N GLU A 20 -5.21 -5.08 30.97
CA GLU A 20 -5.12 -6.02 32.11
C GLU A 20 -5.13 -5.28 33.45
N ILE A 21 -4.37 -4.19 33.57
CA ILE A 21 -4.33 -3.34 34.78
C ILE A 21 -5.70 -2.72 35.06
N GLY A 22 -6.33 -2.11 34.05
CA GLY A 22 -7.63 -1.45 34.21
C GLY A 22 -8.73 -2.43 34.61
N LEU A 23 -8.76 -3.62 33.99
CA LEU A 23 -9.70 -4.68 34.35
C LEU A 23 -9.47 -5.17 35.79
N ALA A 24 -8.22 -5.36 36.20
CA ALA A 24 -7.88 -5.74 37.57
C ALA A 24 -8.27 -4.65 38.59
N ALA A 25 -8.25 -3.38 38.19
CA ALA A 25 -8.70 -2.25 38.99
C ALA A 25 -10.24 -2.07 38.99
N GLY A 26 -10.98 -2.92 38.27
CA GLY A 26 -12.44 -2.90 38.23
C GLY A 26 -13.04 -1.93 37.20
N GLU A 27 -12.25 -1.42 36.25
CA GLU A 27 -12.79 -0.61 35.16
C GLU A 27 -13.63 -1.47 34.19
N PRO A 28 -14.79 -0.97 33.71
CA PRO A 28 -15.60 -1.70 32.75
C PRO A 28 -14.95 -1.73 31.35
N PRO A 29 -15.06 -2.83 30.58
CA PRO A 29 -14.55 -2.93 29.22
C PRO A 29 -15.49 -2.27 28.20
N THR A 30 -15.46 -0.95 28.09
CA THR A 30 -16.45 -0.19 27.29
C THR A 30 -16.20 -0.26 25.78
N THR A 31 -14.94 -0.21 25.33
CA THR A 31 -14.62 -0.09 23.91
C THR A 31 -14.04 -1.39 23.40
N ARG A 32 -14.91 -2.26 22.85
CA ARG A 32 -14.55 -3.59 22.31
C ARG A 32 -13.58 -4.38 23.21
N GLY A 33 -13.84 -4.39 24.52
CA GLY A 33 -13.02 -5.14 25.48
C GLY A 33 -11.93 -4.35 26.21
N PHE A 34 -11.70 -3.08 25.84
CA PHE A 34 -10.71 -2.21 26.48
C PHE A 34 -11.35 -1.22 27.48
N PRO A 35 -10.75 -1.06 28.67
CA PRO A 35 -11.09 0.01 29.62
C PRO A 35 -10.83 1.42 29.06
N PRO A 36 -11.58 2.45 29.50
CA PRO A 36 -11.33 3.85 29.13
C PRO A 36 -9.90 4.32 29.42
N SER A 37 -9.28 3.86 30.52
CA SER A 37 -7.91 4.23 30.87
C SER A 37 -6.87 3.88 29.79
N THR A 38 -7.13 2.84 29.00
CA THR A 38 -6.22 2.45 27.91
C THR A 38 -6.10 3.55 26.86
N PHE A 39 -7.24 4.07 26.38
CA PHE A 39 -7.25 5.11 25.35
C PHE A 39 -6.90 6.49 25.92
N ALA A 40 -7.10 6.73 27.21
CA ALA A 40 -6.59 7.93 27.86
C ALA A 40 -5.06 7.94 27.98
N LEU A 41 -4.41 6.77 27.99
CA LEU A 41 -2.96 6.65 28.15
C LEU A 41 -2.20 6.77 26.83
N LEU A 42 -2.77 6.32 25.71
CA LEU A 42 -2.12 6.34 24.40
C LEU A 42 -1.68 7.75 23.97
N PRO A 43 -2.52 8.81 24.00
CA PRO A 43 -2.11 10.18 23.66
C PRO A 43 -0.95 10.65 24.55
N ARG A 44 -1.06 10.43 25.86
CA ARG A 44 -0.03 10.84 26.84
C ARG A 44 1.33 10.20 26.58
N LEU A 45 1.34 9.02 25.97
CA LEU A 45 2.58 8.37 25.57
C LEU A 45 3.12 8.94 24.27
N VAL A 46 2.30 8.98 23.21
CA VAL A 46 2.78 9.33 21.86
C VAL A 46 3.14 10.81 21.72
N GLU A 47 2.42 11.70 22.43
CA GLU A 47 2.66 13.16 22.42
C GLU A 47 3.96 13.58 23.14
N ARG A 48 4.66 12.64 23.79
CA ARG A 48 5.98 12.91 24.37
C ARG A 48 7.08 12.97 23.31
N ALA A 49 6.84 12.37 22.14
CA ALA A 49 7.71 12.53 20.98
C ALA A 49 7.40 13.85 20.27
N GLY A 50 8.40 14.41 19.58
CA GLY A 50 8.24 15.69 18.90
C GLY A 50 9.53 16.51 18.85
N ARG A 51 9.41 17.73 18.33
CA ARG A 51 10.52 18.66 18.15
C ARG A 51 10.45 19.79 19.16
N THR A 52 11.59 20.10 19.78
CA THR A 52 11.80 21.28 20.63
C THR A 52 12.76 22.25 19.93
N THR A 53 13.03 23.40 20.54
CA THR A 53 14.02 24.36 20.05
C THR A 53 15.46 23.85 20.11
N ARG A 54 15.75 22.81 20.91
CA ARG A 54 17.13 22.31 21.15
C ARG A 54 17.37 20.89 20.65
N GLY A 55 16.35 20.15 20.23
CA GLY A 55 16.47 18.76 19.82
C GLY A 55 15.11 18.14 19.52
N SER A 56 15.10 16.89 19.07
CA SER A 56 13.88 16.19 18.65
C SER A 56 13.89 14.72 19.02
N ILE A 57 12.69 14.16 19.11
CA ILE A 57 12.43 12.73 19.15
C ILE A 57 11.49 12.42 17.98
N THR A 58 11.99 11.71 16.97
CA THR A 58 11.16 11.10 15.92
C THR A 58 10.85 9.68 16.36
N ALA A 59 9.58 9.30 16.41
CA ALA A 59 9.17 8.01 16.94
C ALA A 59 8.47 7.14 15.89
N PHE A 60 8.85 5.86 15.84
CA PHE A 60 8.09 4.81 15.18
C PHE A 60 7.46 3.93 16.24
N TYR A 61 6.15 3.78 16.14
CA TYR A 61 5.35 2.93 17.01
C TYR A 61 4.82 1.78 16.16
N SER A 62 5.22 0.54 16.45
CA SER A 62 4.62 -0.61 15.80
C SER A 62 3.21 -0.84 16.38
N VAL A 63 2.29 -1.22 15.51
CA VAL A 63 0.94 -1.67 15.86
C VAL A 63 0.74 -3.02 15.19
N LEU A 64 0.38 -4.01 15.98
CA LEU A 64 0.08 -5.36 15.50
C LEU A 64 -1.41 -5.40 15.18
N VAL A 65 -1.73 -5.45 13.89
CA VAL A 65 -3.11 -5.53 13.41
C VAL A 65 -3.47 -6.97 13.11
N GLU A 66 -4.49 -7.50 13.78
CA GLU A 66 -4.99 -8.84 13.49
C GLU A 66 -5.81 -8.87 12.21
N GLY A 67 -5.57 -9.88 11.36
CA GLY A 67 -6.39 -10.12 10.16
C GLY A 67 -6.43 -8.98 9.13
N ASP A 68 -5.48 -8.04 9.17
CA ASP A 68 -5.50 -6.81 8.36
C ASP A 68 -6.71 -5.89 8.64
N ASP A 69 -7.40 -6.07 9.79
CA ASP A 69 -8.54 -5.24 10.20
C ASP A 69 -8.10 -3.90 10.79
N GLU A 70 -8.11 -2.89 9.93
CA GLU A 70 -7.79 -1.51 10.27
C GLU A 70 -8.70 -0.85 11.32
N ASN A 71 -9.85 -1.45 11.61
CA ASN A 71 -10.84 -0.91 12.53
C ASN A 71 -10.73 -1.52 13.92
N GLU A 72 -9.70 -2.31 14.20
CA GLU A 72 -9.43 -2.75 15.56
C GLU A 72 -9.17 -1.54 16.49
N PRO A 73 -9.52 -1.61 17.79
CA PRO A 73 -9.55 -0.42 18.65
C PRO A 73 -8.21 0.32 18.77
N VAL A 74 -7.09 -0.42 18.83
CA VAL A 74 -5.76 0.18 19.00
C VAL A 74 -5.30 0.83 17.70
N ALA A 75 -5.38 0.12 16.57
CA ALA A 75 -5.00 0.67 15.27
C ALA A 75 -5.83 1.92 14.92
N ASP A 76 -7.14 1.87 15.16
CA ASP A 76 -8.04 3.00 14.91
C ASP A 76 -7.68 4.23 15.75
N ALA A 77 -7.53 4.04 17.07
CA ALA A 77 -7.14 5.13 17.97
C ALA A 77 -5.79 5.75 17.59
N VAL A 78 -4.79 4.91 17.33
CA VAL A 78 -3.43 5.36 17.00
C VAL A 78 -3.38 6.09 15.65
N ARG A 79 -4.17 5.68 14.65
CA ARG A 79 -4.27 6.38 13.36
C ARG A 79 -4.76 7.82 13.51
N GLY A 80 -5.64 8.09 14.47
CA GLY A 80 -6.07 9.45 14.82
C GLY A 80 -4.96 10.30 15.44
N LEU A 81 -4.11 9.67 16.27
CA LEU A 81 -3.10 10.35 17.09
C LEU A 81 -1.77 10.61 16.35
N LEU A 82 -1.38 9.79 15.38
CA LEU A 82 -0.08 9.87 14.72
C LEU A 82 -0.09 10.73 13.45
N ASP A 83 1.09 11.23 13.09
CA ASP A 83 1.35 12.02 11.88
C ASP A 83 1.42 11.20 10.58
N GLY A 84 1.18 9.89 10.65
CA GLY A 84 1.26 8.98 9.52
C GLY A 84 1.40 7.53 9.97
N HIS A 85 1.43 6.63 9.00
CA HIS A 85 1.70 5.22 9.22
C HIS A 85 2.29 4.57 7.97
N VAL A 86 3.07 3.52 8.21
CA VAL A 86 3.61 2.65 7.17
C VAL A 86 2.92 1.30 7.31
N TRP A 87 2.14 0.92 6.31
CA TRP A 87 1.42 -0.35 6.32
C TRP A 87 2.28 -1.46 5.73
N LEU A 88 2.42 -2.57 6.45
CA LEU A 88 3.11 -3.76 5.97
C LEU A 88 2.08 -4.79 5.48
N SER A 89 2.17 -5.15 4.20
CA SER A 89 1.23 -6.05 3.54
C SER A 89 1.73 -7.50 3.55
N ARG A 90 0.89 -8.41 4.07
CA ARG A 90 1.13 -9.86 4.00
C ARG A 90 1.25 -10.34 2.55
N ARG A 91 0.38 -9.83 1.65
CA ARG A 91 0.40 -10.16 0.20
C ARG A 91 1.72 -9.78 -0.47
N LEU A 92 2.33 -8.66 -0.09
CA LEU A 92 3.65 -8.27 -0.61
C LEU A 92 4.75 -9.20 -0.07
N ALA A 93 4.71 -9.50 1.22
CA ALA A 93 5.69 -10.39 1.87
C ALA A 93 5.67 -11.81 1.27
N GLU A 94 4.47 -12.38 1.04
CA GLU A 94 4.27 -13.70 0.40
C GLU A 94 4.83 -13.76 -1.03
N ARG A 95 4.92 -12.61 -1.71
CA ARG A 95 5.49 -12.47 -3.06
C ARG A 95 7.00 -12.16 -3.04
N GLY A 96 7.63 -12.14 -1.87
CA GLY A 96 9.05 -11.79 -1.72
C GLY A 96 9.35 -10.31 -1.99
N HIS A 97 8.35 -9.43 -1.92
CA HIS A 97 8.54 -7.98 -2.04
C HIS A 97 8.95 -7.39 -0.69
N TYR A 98 10.22 -6.99 -0.56
CA TYR A 98 10.76 -6.39 0.65
C TYR A 98 11.45 -5.04 0.37
N PRO A 99 11.25 -4.02 1.24
CA PRO A 99 10.30 -4.00 2.37
C PRO A 99 8.84 -4.20 1.90
N ALA A 100 8.03 -4.89 2.71
CA ALA A 100 6.65 -5.26 2.35
C ALA A 100 5.66 -4.09 2.53
N ILE A 101 6.07 -2.88 2.14
CA ILE A 101 5.32 -1.64 2.38
C ILE A 101 4.23 -1.49 1.32
N ASP A 102 2.98 -1.43 1.78
CA ASP A 102 1.86 -1.02 0.93
C ASP A 102 1.83 0.51 0.84
N VAL A 103 2.33 1.03 -0.27
CA VAL A 103 2.42 2.48 -0.51
C VAL A 103 1.03 3.12 -0.54
N LEU A 104 0.02 2.44 -1.09
CA LEU A 104 -1.32 3.02 -1.23
C LEU A 104 -2.02 3.15 0.12
N ARG A 105 -1.84 2.14 1.00
CA ARG A 105 -2.36 2.16 2.38
C ARG A 105 -1.50 2.98 3.34
N SER A 106 -0.26 3.34 2.98
CA SER A 106 0.62 4.15 3.82
C SER A 106 0.42 5.66 3.58
N ILE A 107 0.69 6.45 4.62
CA ILE A 107 0.62 7.92 4.55
C ILE A 107 1.62 8.58 5.49
N SER A 108 2.13 9.74 5.09
CA SER A 108 2.79 10.70 5.97
C SER A 108 2.13 12.06 5.79
N ARG A 109 1.59 12.63 6.88
CA ARG A 109 0.90 13.94 6.85
C ARG A 109 1.87 15.10 6.62
N LEU A 110 3.13 14.93 7.02
CA LEU A 110 4.21 15.90 6.81
C LEU A 110 4.83 15.83 5.41
N ALA A 111 4.49 14.80 4.63
CA ALA A 111 5.12 14.55 3.32
C ALA A 111 4.99 15.73 2.35
N ASN A 112 3.90 16.51 2.43
CA ASN A 112 3.72 17.68 1.58
C ASN A 112 4.50 18.89 2.09
N ASP A 113 4.74 19.02 3.38
CA ASP A 113 5.51 20.15 3.92
C ASP A 113 7.02 19.97 3.74
N LEU A 114 7.46 18.71 3.56
CA LEU A 114 8.88 18.32 3.48
C LEU A 114 9.38 18.07 2.04
N SER A 115 8.51 18.20 1.04
CA SER A 115 8.82 17.92 -0.37
C SER A 115 8.61 19.13 -1.26
N ASP A 116 9.46 19.28 -2.27
CA ASP A 116 9.29 20.27 -3.33
C ASP A 116 8.15 19.89 -4.31
N ALA A 117 7.88 20.77 -5.28
CA ALA A 117 6.80 20.58 -6.24
C ALA A 117 7.00 19.38 -7.17
N ASP A 118 8.25 19.11 -7.56
CA ASP A 118 8.58 18.04 -8.49
C ASP A 118 8.47 16.67 -7.80
N GLU A 119 8.96 16.55 -6.58
CA GLU A 119 8.77 15.38 -5.72
C GLU A 119 7.29 15.08 -5.49
N LYS A 120 6.49 16.10 -5.17
CA LYS A 120 5.04 15.96 -4.95
C LYS A 120 4.36 15.40 -6.19
N LYS A 121 4.65 15.99 -7.35
CA LYS A 121 4.09 15.54 -8.64
C LYS A 121 4.56 14.11 -8.97
N ALA A 122 5.82 13.80 -8.73
CA ALA A 122 6.39 12.49 -8.99
C ALA A 122 5.73 11.40 -8.14
N ARG A 123 5.53 11.65 -6.83
CA ARG A 123 4.77 10.75 -5.95
C ARG A 123 3.35 10.52 -6.46
N GLN A 124 2.66 11.57 -6.89
CA GLN A 124 1.29 11.45 -7.39
C GLN A 124 1.22 10.54 -8.62
N VAL A 125 2.12 10.71 -9.60
CA VAL A 125 2.17 9.88 -10.82
C VAL A 125 2.43 8.41 -10.47
N VAL A 126 3.41 8.13 -9.61
CA VAL A 126 3.72 6.74 -9.22
C VAL A 126 2.54 6.12 -8.46
N ARG A 127 1.90 6.87 -7.56
CA ARG A 127 0.69 6.39 -6.85
C ARG A 127 -0.49 6.14 -7.78
N GLU A 128 -0.68 6.98 -8.80
CA GLU A 128 -1.73 6.78 -9.81
C GLU A 128 -1.55 5.45 -10.55
N LEU A 129 -0.32 5.13 -10.98
CA LEU A 129 -0.05 3.85 -11.63
C LEU A 129 -0.18 2.65 -10.67
N LEU A 130 0.30 2.79 -9.42
CA LEU A 130 0.11 1.76 -8.41
C LEU A 130 -1.37 1.47 -8.17
N ALA A 131 -2.21 2.51 -8.07
CA ALA A 131 -3.65 2.38 -7.87
C ALA A 131 -4.33 1.73 -9.09
N ALA A 132 -4.05 2.23 -10.29
CA ALA A 132 -4.58 1.65 -11.53
C ALA A 132 -4.24 0.17 -11.68
N TYR A 133 -3.01 -0.23 -11.33
CA TYR A 133 -2.64 -1.64 -11.31
C TYR A 133 -3.42 -2.41 -10.25
N ALA A 134 -3.46 -1.92 -9.00
CA ALA A 134 -4.10 -2.62 -7.88
C ALA A 134 -5.59 -2.87 -8.13
N GLU A 135 -6.31 -1.88 -8.66
CA GLU A 135 -7.74 -1.98 -9.00
C GLU A 135 -8.03 -3.01 -10.11
N ASN A 136 -7.01 -3.38 -10.91
CA ASN A 136 -7.15 -4.28 -12.05
C ASN A 136 -6.30 -5.55 -11.95
N GLU A 137 -5.66 -5.81 -10.79
CA GLU A 137 -4.68 -6.90 -10.65
C GLU A 137 -5.32 -8.28 -10.94
N ASP A 138 -6.56 -8.49 -10.54
CA ASP A 138 -7.28 -9.74 -10.80
C ASP A 138 -7.54 -9.95 -12.30
N LEU A 139 -7.98 -8.90 -13.02
CA LEU A 139 -8.21 -8.94 -14.46
C LEU A 139 -6.92 -9.20 -15.24
N ILE A 140 -5.81 -8.63 -14.79
CA ILE A 140 -4.49 -8.86 -15.37
C ILE A 140 -4.07 -10.32 -15.13
N THR A 141 -4.25 -10.82 -13.91
CA THR A 141 -3.82 -12.16 -13.50
C THR A 141 -4.55 -13.26 -14.27
N ILE A 142 -5.85 -13.09 -14.54
CA ILE A 142 -6.63 -14.05 -15.35
C ILE A 142 -6.44 -13.87 -16.87
N GLY A 143 -5.61 -12.93 -17.31
CA GLY A 143 -5.36 -12.65 -18.72
C GLY A 143 -6.50 -11.93 -19.46
N ALA A 144 -7.46 -11.35 -18.73
CA ALA A 144 -8.58 -10.60 -19.30
C ALA A 144 -8.24 -9.14 -19.65
N TYR A 145 -7.06 -8.66 -19.22
CA TYR A 145 -6.55 -7.34 -19.57
C TYR A 145 -6.26 -7.23 -21.07
N ARG A 146 -6.79 -6.17 -21.71
CA ARG A 146 -6.54 -5.82 -23.11
C ARG A 146 -5.87 -4.46 -23.21
N ARG A 147 -4.63 -4.45 -23.72
CA ARG A 147 -3.86 -3.24 -23.97
C ARG A 147 -4.58 -2.28 -24.92
N GLY A 148 -4.48 -0.99 -24.66
CA GLY A 148 -5.04 0.09 -25.48
C GLY A 148 -6.40 0.59 -25.02
N ALA A 149 -7.06 -0.10 -24.09
CA ALA A 149 -8.35 0.31 -23.55
C ALA A 149 -8.24 1.41 -22.50
N ASN A 150 -7.18 1.40 -21.70
CA ASN A 150 -6.93 2.41 -20.67
C ASN A 150 -5.42 2.70 -20.59
N ARG A 151 -5.02 3.92 -20.98
CA ARG A 151 -3.60 4.31 -21.05
C ARG A 151 -2.89 4.30 -19.69
N THR A 152 -3.59 4.67 -18.62
CA THR A 152 -3.04 4.65 -17.27
C THR A 152 -2.79 3.21 -16.83
N LEU A 153 -3.75 2.31 -17.09
CA LEU A 153 -3.57 0.89 -16.82
C LEU A 153 -2.45 0.28 -17.66
N ASP A 154 -2.38 0.62 -18.95
CA ASP A 154 -1.33 0.15 -19.85
C ASP A 154 0.05 0.57 -19.33
N ALA A 155 0.21 1.85 -18.97
CA ALA A 155 1.42 2.37 -18.36
C ALA A 155 1.73 1.70 -17.02
N ALA A 156 0.72 1.40 -16.20
CA ALA A 156 0.89 0.76 -14.91
C ALA A 156 1.41 -0.68 -15.06
N VAL A 157 0.89 -1.43 -16.02
CA VAL A 157 1.36 -2.78 -16.35
C VAL A 157 2.79 -2.74 -16.87
N GLU A 158 3.10 -1.81 -17.78
CA GLU A 158 4.42 -1.71 -18.40
C GLU A 158 5.51 -1.19 -17.45
N MET A 159 5.18 -0.24 -16.57
CA MET A 159 6.14 0.36 -15.63
C MET A 159 6.28 -0.42 -14.32
N ARG A 160 5.53 -1.51 -14.12
CA ARG A 160 5.47 -2.28 -12.88
C ARG A 160 6.85 -2.70 -12.37
N ASP A 161 7.71 -3.20 -13.24
CA ASP A 161 9.04 -3.68 -12.83
C ASP A 161 9.97 -2.54 -12.43
N GLU A 162 9.89 -1.39 -13.09
CA GLU A 162 10.66 -0.20 -12.71
C GLU A 162 10.16 0.39 -11.39
N ILE A 163 8.85 0.45 -11.19
CA ILE A 163 8.25 0.89 -9.91
C ILE A 163 8.66 -0.07 -8.78
N ASN A 164 8.52 -1.38 -8.98
CA ASN A 164 8.90 -2.38 -7.99
C ASN A 164 10.40 -2.34 -7.69
N ARG A 165 11.25 -1.97 -8.65
CA ARG A 165 12.69 -1.78 -8.40
C ARG A 165 12.97 -0.62 -7.44
N LEU A 166 12.21 0.47 -7.54
CA LEU A 166 12.31 1.59 -6.60
C LEU A 166 11.77 1.23 -5.21
N LEU A 167 10.73 0.39 -5.14
CA LEU A 167 10.05 0.03 -3.88
C LEU A 167 10.68 -1.15 -3.14
N ARG A 168 11.58 -1.89 -3.80
CA ARG A 168 12.31 -3.02 -3.19
C ARG A 168 13.71 -2.59 -2.84
N GLN A 169 14.17 -3.01 -1.66
CA GLN A 169 15.48 -2.67 -1.14
C GLN A 169 15.98 -3.81 -0.26
N GLN A 170 17.25 -4.20 -0.41
CA GLN A 170 17.88 -5.19 0.47
C GLN A 170 18.22 -4.59 1.84
N VAL A 171 18.39 -5.43 2.86
CA VAL A 171 18.68 -4.96 4.23
C VAL A 171 20.02 -4.23 4.31
N GLU A 172 21.01 -4.70 3.55
CA GLU A 172 22.36 -4.13 3.50
C GLU A 172 22.45 -2.93 2.54
N GLU A 173 21.45 -2.75 1.67
CA GLU A 173 21.41 -1.67 0.71
C GLU A 173 21.09 -0.35 1.40
N ARG A 174 21.93 0.65 1.16
CA ARG A 174 21.74 2.01 1.68
C ARG A 174 21.62 2.97 0.53
N VAL A 175 20.63 3.86 0.62
CA VAL A 175 20.37 4.90 -0.35
C VAL A 175 20.29 6.24 0.36
N GLU A 176 20.95 7.24 -0.21
CA GLU A 176 20.88 8.62 0.27
C GLU A 176 19.58 9.26 -0.20
N ILE A 177 19.00 10.12 0.65
CA ILE A 177 17.67 10.71 0.38
C ILE A 177 17.63 11.49 -0.94
N ASP A 178 18.70 12.23 -1.25
CA ASP A 178 18.78 13.03 -2.48
C ASP A 178 18.86 12.15 -3.74
N GLN A 179 19.42 10.94 -3.62
CA GLN A 179 19.45 9.99 -4.73
C GLN A 179 18.05 9.43 -4.98
N VAL A 180 17.36 8.98 -3.93
CA VAL A 180 15.98 8.46 -4.02
C VAL A 180 15.03 9.50 -4.61
N ARG A 181 15.18 10.78 -4.22
CA ARG A 181 14.39 11.89 -4.76
C ARG A 181 14.58 12.05 -6.27
N LYS A 182 15.83 12.04 -6.75
CA LYS A 182 16.14 12.10 -8.18
C LYS A 182 15.59 10.89 -8.93
N ASP A 183 15.76 9.70 -8.38
CA ASP A 183 15.29 8.46 -9.00
C ASP A 183 13.76 8.43 -9.10
N LEU A 184 13.06 8.90 -8.07
CA LEU A 184 11.61 9.05 -8.08
C LEU A 184 11.13 10.02 -9.18
N VAL A 185 11.76 11.19 -9.29
CA VAL A 185 11.41 12.19 -10.32
C VAL A 185 11.69 11.64 -11.72
N ALA A 186 12.83 10.98 -11.93
CA ALA A 186 13.18 10.35 -13.19
C ALA A 186 12.19 9.23 -13.56
N LEU A 187 11.82 8.39 -12.60
CA LEU A 187 10.81 7.35 -12.78
C LEU A 187 9.46 7.95 -13.16
N ALA A 188 9.00 8.98 -12.45
CA ALA A 188 7.74 9.65 -12.74
C ALA A 188 7.71 10.28 -14.14
N ALA A 189 8.84 10.82 -14.61
CA ALA A 189 8.95 11.33 -15.98
C ALA A 189 8.75 10.22 -17.03
N LYS A 190 9.36 9.04 -16.82
CA LYS A 190 9.15 7.86 -17.67
C LYS A 190 7.69 7.39 -17.64
N CYS A 191 7.11 7.28 -16.44
CA CYS A 191 5.70 6.93 -16.24
C CYS A 191 4.78 7.87 -17.00
N THR A 192 4.98 9.18 -16.86
CA THR A 192 4.21 10.22 -17.56
C THR A 192 4.35 10.10 -19.08
N ALA A 193 5.57 9.90 -19.57
CA ALA A 193 5.80 9.69 -21.00
C ALA A 193 5.04 8.46 -21.53
N ARG A 194 4.96 7.39 -20.73
CA ARG A 194 4.24 6.17 -21.09
C ARG A 194 2.73 6.35 -21.12
N MET A 195 2.16 7.05 -20.15
CA MET A 195 0.72 7.40 -20.14
C MET A 195 0.33 8.26 -21.36
N ASN A 196 1.24 9.10 -21.84
CA ASN A 196 1.00 10.01 -22.96
C ASN A 196 1.29 9.39 -24.34
N MET A 197 1.87 8.20 -24.42
CA MET A 197 2.10 7.56 -25.71
C MET A 197 0.77 7.14 -26.36
N PRO A 198 0.64 7.29 -27.69
CA PRO A 198 -0.52 6.81 -28.42
C PRO A 198 -0.63 5.30 -28.24
N ALA A 199 -1.85 4.82 -27.98
CA ALA A 199 -2.13 3.38 -27.92
C ALA A 199 -1.64 2.73 -29.21
N ALA A 200 -0.85 1.66 -29.10
CA ALA A 200 -0.48 0.86 -30.26
C ALA A 200 -1.77 0.46 -31.01
N PRO A 201 -1.79 0.48 -32.35
CA PRO A 201 -2.97 0.08 -33.10
C PRO A 201 -3.37 -1.33 -32.64
N MET A 202 -4.66 -1.51 -32.34
CA MET A 202 -5.20 -2.81 -31.94
C MET A 202 -4.76 -3.85 -32.98
N PRO A 203 -4.17 -5.00 -32.58
CA PRO A 203 -4.06 -6.12 -33.50
C PRO A 203 -5.48 -6.42 -34.02
N ALA A 204 -5.61 -6.57 -35.34
CA ALA A 204 -6.88 -6.87 -35.99
C ALA A 204 -7.58 -8.00 -35.22
N ALA A 205 -8.88 -7.83 -34.94
CA ALA A 205 -9.67 -8.82 -34.24
C ALA A 205 -9.39 -10.20 -34.83
N VAL A 206 -8.90 -11.13 -34.00
CA VAL A 206 -8.80 -12.53 -34.39
C VAL A 206 -10.22 -12.94 -34.81
N PRO A 207 -10.45 -13.37 -36.06
CA PRO A 207 -11.78 -13.74 -36.49
C PRO A 207 -12.30 -14.82 -35.55
N GLN A 208 -13.45 -14.57 -34.94
CA GLN A 208 -14.13 -15.59 -34.15
C GLN A 208 -14.30 -16.83 -35.03
N PRO A 209 -14.02 -18.04 -34.53
CA PRO A 209 -14.27 -19.25 -35.29
C PRO A 209 -15.75 -19.26 -35.65
N VAL A 210 -16.02 -19.20 -36.96
CA VAL A 210 -17.37 -19.30 -37.51
C VAL A 210 -17.98 -20.58 -36.96
N ALA A 211 -19.14 -20.45 -36.30
CA ALA A 211 -19.87 -21.58 -35.74
C ALA A 211 -19.96 -22.68 -36.80
N ALA A 212 -19.38 -23.85 -36.50
CA ALA A 212 -19.48 -25.01 -37.36
C ALA A 212 -20.96 -25.33 -37.60
N ALA A 213 -21.34 -25.39 -38.89
CA ALA A 213 -22.69 -25.75 -39.30
C ALA A 213 -23.12 -27.07 -38.64
N PRO A 214 -24.38 -27.22 -38.21
CA PRO A 214 -24.82 -28.43 -37.53
C PRO A 214 -24.68 -29.64 -38.45
N ALA A 215 -23.92 -30.63 -38.01
CA ALA A 215 -23.77 -31.91 -38.69
C ALA A 215 -25.14 -32.56 -38.89
N LYS A 216 -25.49 -32.89 -40.15
CA LYS A 216 -26.70 -33.63 -40.50
C LYS A 216 -26.67 -34.99 -39.80
N ARG A 217 -27.70 -35.28 -39.00
CA ARG A 217 -27.88 -36.59 -38.34
C ARG A 217 -27.94 -37.71 -39.40
N PRO A 218 -27.22 -38.82 -39.24
CA PRO A 218 -27.34 -39.96 -40.15
C PRO A 218 -28.71 -40.63 -40.00
N THR A 219 -29.38 -40.81 -41.12
CA THR A 219 -30.64 -41.54 -41.26
C THR A 219 -30.41 -43.01 -40.94
N VAL A 220 -31.02 -43.51 -39.85
CA VAL A 220 -31.02 -44.94 -39.54
C VAL A 220 -31.96 -45.65 -40.51
N ILE A 221 -31.39 -46.38 -41.46
CA ILE A 221 -32.11 -47.32 -42.32
C ILE A 221 -32.43 -48.55 -41.46
N LYS A 222 -33.69 -48.74 -41.06
CA LYS A 222 -34.19 -50.02 -40.57
C LYS A 222 -34.29 -50.99 -41.75
N LYS A 223 -33.48 -52.05 -41.75
CA LYS A 223 -33.70 -53.24 -42.57
C LYS A 223 -34.57 -54.23 -41.80
N ALA A 224 -35.59 -54.74 -42.50
CA ALA A 224 -36.49 -55.89 -42.27
C ALA A 224 -36.68 -56.36 -40.82
#